data_AF-A0A4R0JRR7-F1
#
_entry.id   AF-A0A4R0JRR7-F1
#
_cell.length_a   1.000
_cell.length_b   1.000
_cell.length_c   1.000
_cell.angle_alpha   90.00
_cell.angle_beta   90.00
_cell.angle_gamma   90.00
#
_symmetry.space_group_name_H-M   'P 1'
#
loop_
_entity.id
_entity.type
_entity.pdbx_description
1 polymer ?
#
loop_
_entity_poly.entity_id
_entity_poly.type
_entity_poly.pdbx_seq_one_letter_code
_entity_poly.pdbx_strand_id
1 'polypeptide(L)'
;MGNLSPGLAGPVQLELAKAVEQLPGDHGIPGGARFELKWDGFRAGAVCVAGEVRLWSRNGKDFTAKFHDIQAALATQVDVDCVLDGVI
;
A
#
# COMPACT_ATOMS: atom_id res chain seq x y z
N MET A 1 13.64 16.98 4.86
CA MET A 1 14.27 15.71 4.44
C MET A 1 13.40 14.63 5.04
N GLY A 2 12.78 13.78 4.22
CA GLY A 2 11.80 12.79 4.68
C GLY A 2 12.38 11.82 5.70
N ASN A 3 11.56 11.37 6.64
CA ASN A 3 11.96 10.49 7.75
C ASN A 3 11.86 8.99 7.42
N LEU A 4 11.73 8.61 6.15
CA LEU A 4 11.68 7.20 5.76
C LEU A 4 13.07 6.57 5.71
N SER A 5 13.14 5.29 6.12
CA SER A 5 14.36 4.50 5.93
C SER A 5 14.66 4.34 4.43
N PRO A 6 15.94 4.18 4.04
CA PRO A 6 16.32 4.13 2.62
C PRO A 6 15.59 3.04 1.81
N GLY A 7 15.24 1.90 2.44
CA GLY A 7 14.49 0.82 1.80
C GLY A 7 13.02 1.14 1.49
N LEU A 8 12.49 2.26 2.02
CA LEU A 8 11.11 2.69 1.85
C LEU A 8 10.94 3.87 0.88
N ALA A 9 12.03 4.35 0.26
CA ALA A 9 11.98 5.41 -0.75
C ALA A 9 11.37 4.96 -2.10
N GLY A 10 11.15 3.65 -2.27
CA GLY A 10 10.47 3.03 -3.41
C GLY A 10 11.40 2.46 -4.49
N PRO A 11 10.88 1.58 -5.38
CA PRO A 11 9.64 0.82 -5.24
C PRO A 11 9.71 -0.19 -4.08
N VAL A 12 8.70 -0.19 -3.22
CA VAL A 12 8.66 -1.02 -2.00
C VAL A 12 8.08 -2.39 -2.32
N GLN A 13 8.73 -3.45 -1.81
CA GLN A 13 8.18 -4.80 -1.90
C GLN A 13 7.03 -4.96 -0.90
N LEU A 14 5.88 -5.44 -1.40
CA LEU A 14 4.67 -5.59 -0.60
C LEU A 14 4.45 -7.06 -0.21
N GLU A 15 3.93 -7.27 0.99
CA GLU A 15 3.65 -8.60 1.53
C GLU A 15 2.68 -9.39 0.66
N LEU A 16 2.84 -10.72 0.57
CA LEU A 16 1.99 -11.58 -0.22
C LEU A 16 1.04 -12.39 0.67
N ALA A 17 -0.19 -12.57 0.21
CA ALA A 17 -1.14 -13.45 0.87
C ALA A 17 -1.01 -14.90 0.36
N LYS A 18 -1.11 -15.86 1.28
CA LYS A 18 -1.28 -17.27 0.95
C LYS A 18 -2.74 -17.54 0.60
N ALA A 19 -2.99 -18.18 -0.54
CA ALA A 19 -4.32 -18.66 -0.88
C ALA A 19 -4.71 -19.84 0.03
N VAL A 20 -5.93 -19.81 0.55
CA VAL A 20 -6.50 -20.85 1.42
C VAL A 20 -7.92 -21.16 0.97
N GLU A 21 -8.32 -22.43 1.11
CA GLU A 21 -9.68 -22.88 0.76
C GLU A 21 -10.74 -22.47 1.80
N GLN A 22 -10.31 -22.30 3.05
CA GLN A 22 -11.18 -21.95 4.17
C GLN A 22 -10.54 -20.83 4.97
N LEU A 23 -11.35 -19.83 5.33
CA LEU A 23 -10.92 -18.76 6.22
C LEU A 23 -10.60 -19.34 7.61
N PRO A 24 -9.55 -18.84 8.28
CA PRO A 24 -9.25 -19.25 9.64
C PRO A 24 -10.43 -18.90 10.57
N GLY A 25 -10.87 -19.87 11.38
CA GLY A 25 -11.86 -19.62 12.43
C GLY A 25 -11.28 -18.85 13.62
N ASP A 26 -12.08 -18.69 14.68
CA ASP A 26 -11.77 -17.84 15.86
C ASP A 26 -10.42 -18.10 16.54
N HIS A 27 -9.86 -19.30 16.36
CA HIS A 27 -8.56 -19.73 16.92
C HIS A 27 -7.54 -20.13 15.85
N GLY A 28 -7.78 -19.78 14.58
CA GLY A 28 -6.93 -20.15 13.46
C GLY A 28 -5.61 -19.38 13.37
N ILE A 29 -5.49 -18.23 14.06
CA ILE A 29 -4.28 -17.39 14.09
C ILE A 29 -4.09 -16.83 15.51
N PRO A 30 -2.85 -16.82 16.07
CA PRO A 30 -2.55 -16.14 17.33
C PRO A 30 -2.96 -14.67 17.28
N GLY A 31 -3.77 -14.23 18.25
CA GLY A 31 -4.29 -12.85 18.31
C GLY A 31 -5.56 -12.61 17.48
N GLY A 32 -6.09 -13.65 16.81
CA GLY A 32 -7.30 -13.56 15.99
C GLY A 32 -7.03 -13.02 14.58
N ALA A 33 -8.09 -12.93 13.77
CA ALA A 33 -8.02 -12.46 12.38
C ALA A 33 -8.85 -11.18 12.20
N ARG A 34 -8.39 -10.32 11.28
CA ARG A 34 -9.19 -9.22 10.71
C ARG A 34 -9.42 -9.50 9.24
N PHE A 35 -10.58 -9.12 8.74
CA PHE A 35 -10.98 -9.38 7.36
C PHE A 35 -11.26 -8.06 6.66
N GLU A 36 -10.74 -7.96 5.44
CA GLU A 36 -10.99 -6.86 4.51
C GLU A 36 -11.51 -7.45 3.20
N LEU A 37 -12.27 -6.65 2.44
CA LEU A 37 -12.73 -7.06 1.11
C LEU A 37 -11.51 -7.19 0.18
N LYS A 38 -11.47 -8.29 -0.58
CA LYS A 38 -10.49 -8.45 -1.66
C LYS A 38 -10.98 -7.69 -2.89
N TRP A 39 -10.52 -6.47 -3.04
CA TRP A 39 -10.78 -5.64 -4.22
C TRP A 39 -10.21 -6.26 -5.50
N ASP A 40 -10.91 -6.05 -6.62
CA ASP A 40 -10.43 -6.38 -7.97
C ASP A 40 -9.96 -5.11 -8.67
N GLY A 41 -8.67 -4.85 -8.61
CA GLY A 41 -8.07 -3.59 -9.04
C GLY A 41 -6.55 -3.66 -9.05
N PHE A 42 -5.92 -2.50 -9.16
CA PHE A 42 -4.46 -2.43 -9.20
C PHE A 42 -3.90 -2.26 -7.79
N ARG A 43 -3.21 -3.28 -7.27
CA ARG A 43 -2.43 -3.11 -6.04
C ARG A 43 -1.31 -2.10 -6.25
N ALA A 44 -1.25 -1.09 -5.38
CA ALA A 44 -0.28 -0.02 -5.44
C ALA A 44 0.35 0.27 -4.07
N GLY A 45 1.65 0.52 -4.08
CA GLY A 45 2.37 1.12 -2.95
C GLY A 45 2.49 2.62 -3.14
N ALA A 46 2.04 3.41 -2.18
CA ALA A 46 2.21 4.86 -2.16
C ALA A 46 3.32 5.25 -1.19
N VAL A 47 4.34 5.94 -1.69
CA VAL A 47 5.39 6.55 -0.86
C VAL A 47 5.03 8.02 -0.68
N CYS A 48 4.65 8.40 0.53
CA CYS A 48 4.27 9.76 0.92
C CYS A 48 5.40 10.35 1.76
N VAL A 49 6.04 11.42 1.28
CA VAL A 49 7.16 12.06 1.97
C VAL A 49 7.12 13.55 1.77
N ALA A 50 7.07 14.32 2.87
CA ALA A 50 7.09 15.78 2.86
C ALA A 50 6.03 16.39 1.91
N GLY A 51 4.83 15.78 1.86
CA GLY A 51 3.72 16.20 0.98
C GLY A 51 3.83 15.74 -0.47
N GLU A 52 4.93 15.09 -0.86
CA GLU A 52 5.10 14.49 -2.19
C GLU A 52 4.68 13.02 -2.18
N VAL A 53 3.98 12.59 -3.23
CA VAL A 53 3.47 11.22 -3.35
C VAL A 53 3.95 10.57 -4.65
N ARG A 54 4.49 9.36 -4.54
CA ARG A 54 4.78 8.49 -5.69
C ARG A 54 4.03 7.17 -5.55
N LEU A 55 3.43 6.73 -6.65
CA LEU A 55 2.68 5.49 -6.72
C LEU A 55 3.47 4.44 -7.52
N TRP A 56 3.55 3.24 -6.97
CA TRP A 56 4.21 2.09 -7.60
C TRP A 56 3.23 0.94 -7.75
N SER A 57 3.19 0.33 -8.93
CA SER A 57 2.48 -0.93 -9.11
C SER A 57 3.13 -2.07 -8.31
N ARG A 58 2.42 -3.19 -8.16
CA ARG A 58 2.98 -4.45 -7.63
C ARG A 58 4.30 -4.88 -8.30
N ASN A 59 4.52 -4.56 -9.58
CA ASN A 59 5.73 -4.92 -10.31
C ASN A 59 6.71 -3.75 -10.50
N GLY A 60 6.63 -2.72 -9.66
CA GLY A 60 7.60 -1.61 -9.64
C GLY A 60 7.48 -0.62 -10.79
N LYS A 61 6.35 -0.61 -11.51
CA LYS A 61 6.08 0.42 -12.53
C LYS A 61 5.58 1.68 -11.86
N ASP A 62 6.05 2.82 -12.31
CA ASP A 62 5.56 4.11 -11.83
C ASP A 62 4.12 4.32 -12.32
N PHE A 63 3.22 4.53 -11.36
CA PHE A 63 1.79 4.74 -11.54
C PHE A 63 1.37 6.18 -11.27
N THR A 64 2.31 7.04 -10.85
CA THR A 64 2.03 8.41 -10.40
C THR A 64 1.32 9.21 -11.49
N ALA A 65 1.87 9.22 -12.71
CA ALA A 65 1.26 9.94 -13.83
C ALA A 65 -0.08 9.34 -14.29
N LYS A 66 -0.26 8.02 -14.12
CA LYS A 66 -1.47 7.32 -14.53
C LYS A 66 -2.65 7.61 -13.59
N PHE A 67 -2.38 7.75 -12.29
CA PHE A 67 -3.39 7.94 -11.24
C PHE A 67 -3.13 9.25 -10.48
N HIS A 68 -3.02 10.34 -11.23
CA HIS A 68 -2.75 11.69 -10.73
C HIS A 68 -3.78 12.23 -9.72
N ASP A 69 -5.04 11.81 -9.85
CA ASP A 69 -6.14 12.12 -8.93
C ASP A 69 -5.93 11.48 -7.56
N ILE A 70 -5.51 10.21 -7.55
CA ILE A 70 -5.14 9.48 -6.32
C ILE A 70 -3.89 10.09 -5.69
N GLN A 71 -2.87 10.43 -6.49
CA GLN A 71 -1.68 11.12 -6.01
C GLN A 71 -2.05 12.44 -5.31
N ALA A 72 -2.87 13.29 -5.95
CA ALA A 72 -3.29 14.57 -5.39
C ALA A 72 -4.12 14.40 -4.10
N ALA A 73 -5.02 13.42 -4.07
CA ALA A 73 -5.81 13.10 -2.89
C ALA A 73 -4.92 12.68 -1.71
N LEU A 74 -3.95 11.79 -1.94
CA LEU A 74 -3.01 11.34 -0.91
C LEU A 74 -2.11 12.48 -0.42
N ALA A 75 -1.60 13.32 -1.32
CA ALA A 75 -0.79 14.48 -0.96
C ALA A 75 -1.55 15.48 -0.06
N THR A 76 -2.88 15.52 -0.19
CA THR A 76 -3.74 16.40 0.61
C THR A 76 -4.16 15.77 1.94
N GLN A 77 -4.39 14.45 1.96
CA GLN A 77 -5.01 13.76 3.11
C GLN A 77 -4.01 13.05 4.02
N VAL A 78 -2.81 12.73 3.52
CA VAL A 78 -1.77 12.04 4.29
C VAL A 78 -0.74 13.06 4.73
N ASP A 79 -0.77 13.41 6.02
CA ASP A 79 0.06 14.44 6.64
C ASP A 79 1.33 13.89 7.31
N VAL A 80 1.60 12.59 7.13
CA VAL A 80 2.76 11.89 7.69
C VAL A 80 3.64 11.28 6.61
N ASP A 81 4.93 11.19 6.90
CA ASP A 81 5.85 10.41 6.07
C ASP A 81 5.57 8.92 6.28
N CYS A 82 5.05 8.24 5.25
CA CYS A 82 4.67 6.83 5.33
C CYS A 82 4.73 6.12 3.99
N VAL A 83 4.65 4.79 4.05
CA VAL A 83 4.33 3.95 2.90
C VAL A 83 2.98 3.31 3.14
N LEU A 84 2.06 3.45 2.18
CA LEU A 84 0.74 2.84 2.21
C LEU A 84 0.65 1.74 1.15
N ASP A 85 -0.05 0.66 1.47
CA ASP A 85 -0.38 -0.43 0.55
C ASP A 85 -1.90 -0.48 0.41
N GLY A 86 -2.37 -0.45 -0.84
CA GLY A 86 -3.80 -0.42 -1.12
C GLY A 86 -4.13 -0.89 -2.53
N VAL A 87 -5.42 -0.82 -2.84
CA VAL A 87 -5.95 -1.14 -4.17
C VAL A 87 -6.57 0.13 -4.75
N ILE A 88 -6.20 0.42 -6.00
CA ILE A 88 -6.84 1.43 -6.85
C ILE A 88 -7.94 0.76 -7.65
#